data_AF-A0A0F8ZCF2-F1
#
_entry.id   AF-A0A0F8ZCF2-F1
#
_cell.length_a   1.000
_cell.length_b   1.000
_cell.length_c   1.000
_cell.angle_alpha   90.00
_cell.angle_beta   90.00
_cell.angle_gamma   90.00
#
_symmetry.space_group_name_H-M   'P 1'
#
loop_
_entity.id
_entity.type
_entity.pdbx_description
1 polymer ?
#
loop_
_entity_poly.entity_id
_entity_poly.type
_entity_poly.pdbx_seq_one_letter_code
_entity_poly.pdbx_strand_id
1 'polypeptide(L)'
;EKTLQALRCLADGPLTPTQFAEKMWPHSPGWLRIVKSGNNSVVRGRGMPKAGGSYLGKLRKRGLVTEHYAPTDRKRLVTRYRLTLTGEEALR
;
A
#
# COMPACT_ATOMS: atom_id res chain seq x y z
N GLU A 1 -10.46 14.13 -3.59
CA GLU A 1 -9.97 13.32 -4.72
C GLU A 1 -9.02 12.18 -4.35
N LYS A 2 -7.88 12.42 -3.68
CA LYS A 2 -6.89 11.35 -3.37
C LYS A 2 -7.45 10.14 -2.60
N THR A 3 -8.43 10.35 -1.71
CA THR A 3 -9.07 9.24 -0.98
C THR A 3 -9.87 8.34 -1.90
N LEU A 4 -10.69 8.90 -2.79
CA LEU A 4 -11.48 8.12 -3.75
C LEU A 4 -10.58 7.27 -4.67
N GLN A 5 -9.51 7.87 -5.18
CA GLN A 5 -8.50 7.15 -5.97
C GLN A 5 -7.88 6.00 -5.18
N ALA A 6 -7.52 6.22 -3.91
CA ALA A 6 -6.94 5.18 -3.06
C ALA A 6 -7.93 4.03 -2.80
N LEU A 7 -9.22 4.32 -2.61
CA LEU A 7 -10.23 3.28 -2.48
C LEU A 7 -10.41 2.50 -3.79
N ARG A 8 -10.38 3.19 -4.95
CA ARG A 8 -10.41 2.54 -6.27
C ARG A 8 -9.24 1.57 -6.48
N CYS A 9 -8.05 1.89 -5.99
CA CYS A 9 -6.91 0.97 -6.08
C CYS A 9 -7.17 -0.39 -5.39
N LEU A 10 -7.98 -0.39 -4.33
CA LEU A 10 -8.35 -1.56 -3.52
C LEU A 10 -9.65 -2.24 -3.96
N ALA A 11 -10.35 -1.69 -4.96
CA ALA A 11 -11.63 -2.24 -5.43
C ALA A 11 -11.48 -3.64 -6.04
N ASP A 12 -10.34 -3.92 -6.69
CA ASP A 12 -10.06 -5.22 -7.31
C ASP A 12 -9.63 -6.31 -6.29
N GLY A 13 -9.47 -5.94 -5.01
CA GLY A 13 -9.09 -6.86 -3.95
C GLY A 13 -7.91 -6.40 -3.09
N PRO A 14 -7.46 -7.26 -2.16
CA PRO A 14 -6.49 -6.86 -1.14
C PRO A 14 -5.09 -6.58 -1.69
N LEU A 15 -4.48 -5.48 -1.26
CA LEU A 15 -3.14 -5.08 -1.67
C LEU A 15 -2.18 -4.97 -0.51
N THR A 16 -0.91 -5.30 -0.77
CA THR A 16 0.20 -4.94 0.11
C THR A 16 0.51 -3.44 0.00
N PRO A 17 1.21 -2.84 0.98
CA PRO A 17 1.65 -1.45 0.90
C PRO A 17 2.43 -1.09 -0.37
N THR A 18 3.24 -2.03 -0.87
CA THR A 18 4.01 -1.85 -2.11
C THR A 18 3.09 -1.80 -3.32
N GLN A 19 2.23 -2.81 -3.50
CA GLN A 19 1.28 -2.86 -4.62
C GLN A 19 0.31 -1.67 -4.60
N PHE A 20 -0.14 -1.26 -3.41
CA PHE A 20 -0.95 -0.06 -3.26
C PHE A 20 -0.21 1.19 -3.74
N ALA A 21 1.05 1.38 -3.33
CA ALA A 21 1.85 2.52 -3.76
C ALA A 21 2.09 2.51 -5.28
N GLU A 22 2.28 1.34 -5.89
CA GLU A 22 2.45 1.18 -7.35
C GLU A 22 1.20 1.63 -8.10
N LYS A 23 0.01 1.22 -7.64
CA LYS A 23 -1.27 1.66 -8.24
C LYS A 23 -1.58 3.14 -7.98
N MET A 24 -1.29 3.64 -6.77
CA MET A 24 -1.64 5.01 -6.35
C MET A 24 -0.72 6.06 -6.97
N TRP A 25 0.58 5.75 -7.09
CA TRP A 25 1.59 6.68 -7.57
C TRP A 25 2.57 6.02 -8.56
N PRO A 26 2.09 5.49 -9.70
CA PRO A 26 2.91 4.73 -10.63
C PRO A 26 4.10 5.53 -11.19
N HIS A 27 3.91 6.84 -11.39
CA HIS A 27 4.91 7.73 -11.98
C HIS A 27 5.65 8.59 -10.94
N SER A 28 5.56 8.27 -9.65
CA SER A 28 6.26 9.05 -8.63
C SER A 28 7.78 8.97 -8.81
N PRO A 29 8.52 10.11 -8.80
CA PRO A 29 9.98 10.11 -8.83
C PRO A 29 10.59 9.40 -7.62
N GLY A 30 9.80 9.16 -6.56
CA GLY A 30 10.20 8.36 -5.41
C GLY A 30 10.60 6.93 -5.77
N TRP A 31 10.06 6.35 -6.85
CA TRP A 31 10.47 5.04 -7.37
C TRP A 31 11.90 5.03 -7.93
N LEU A 32 12.32 6.14 -8.53
CA LEU A 32 13.66 6.30 -9.10
C LEU A 32 14.72 6.55 -8.03
N ARG A 33 14.31 6.91 -6.80
CA ARG A 33 15.23 7.22 -5.72
C ARG A 33 16.03 5.98 -5.30
N ILE A 34 17.33 6.10 -5.44
CA ILE A 34 18.30 5.08 -5.09
C ILE A 34 18.76 5.32 -3.65
N VAL A 35 18.68 4.29 -2.80
CA VAL A 35 19.07 4.39 -1.40
C VAL A 35 20.02 3.25 -1.02
N LYS A 36 21.13 3.57 -0.37
CA LYS A 36 22.04 2.55 0.21
C LYS A 36 21.30 1.82 1.33
N SER A 37 21.38 0.49 1.32
CA SER A 37 20.70 -0.39 2.28
C SER A 37 21.69 -1.47 2.74
N GLY A 38 22.22 -1.36 3.95
CA GLY A 38 23.17 -2.33 4.50
C GLY A 38 24.54 -2.36 3.79
N ASN A 39 25.36 -3.37 4.11
CA ASN A 39 26.67 -3.54 3.49
C ASN A 39 26.50 -3.94 2.02
N ASN A 40 26.88 -3.03 1.13
CA ASN A 40 26.90 -3.18 -0.34
C ASN A 40 25.57 -3.43 -1.07
N SER A 41 24.40 -3.23 -0.44
CA SER A 41 23.14 -3.29 -1.19
C SER A 41 22.57 -1.89 -1.49
N VAL A 42 21.99 -1.76 -2.67
CA VAL A 42 21.37 -0.54 -3.17
C VAL A 42 19.94 -0.90 -3.58
N VAL A 43 18.95 -0.18 -3.04
CA VAL A 43 17.53 -0.45 -3.31
C VAL A 43 16.90 0.78 -3.93
N ARG A 44 16.21 0.60 -5.06
CA ARG A 44 15.40 1.63 -5.71
C ARG A 44 14.01 1.68 -5.08
N GLY A 45 13.43 2.87 -4.95
CA GLY A 45 12.04 3.02 -4.52
C GLY A 45 11.77 2.67 -3.05
N ARG A 46 12.80 2.50 -2.21
CA ARG A 46 12.66 2.02 -0.81
C ARG A 46 11.65 2.82 0.02
N GLY A 47 11.47 4.11 -0.27
CA GLY A 47 10.52 4.98 0.42
C GLY A 47 9.05 4.75 0.03
N MET A 48 8.78 4.18 -1.14
CA MET A 48 7.43 4.08 -1.68
C MET A 48 6.54 3.08 -0.92
N PRO A 49 7.01 1.87 -0.54
CA PRO A 49 6.24 0.99 0.34
C PRO A 49 5.88 1.64 1.68
N LYS A 50 6.80 2.45 2.25
CA LYS A 50 6.55 3.18 3.50
C LYS A 50 5.50 4.28 3.32
N ALA A 51 5.53 4.99 2.19
CA ALA A 51 4.52 5.99 1.85
C ALA A 51 3.14 5.34 1.67
N GLY A 52 3.08 4.21 0.94
CA GLY A 52 1.86 3.41 0.78
C GLY A 52 1.30 2.95 2.12
N GLY A 53 2.13 2.33 2.96
CA GLY A 53 1.72 1.87 4.29
C GLY A 53 1.26 3.01 5.21
N SER A 54 1.92 4.17 5.16
CA SER A 54 1.51 5.35 5.92
C SER A 54 0.13 5.86 5.49
N TYR A 55 -0.14 5.90 4.19
CA TYR A 55 -1.43 6.33 3.67
C TYR A 55 -2.54 5.32 3.99
N LEU A 56 -2.28 4.02 3.82
CA LEU A 56 -3.18 2.95 4.23
C LEU A 56 -3.50 3.01 5.73
N GLY A 57 -2.50 3.31 6.57
CA GLY A 57 -2.70 3.51 8.01
C GLY A 57 -3.66 4.67 8.32
N LYS A 58 -3.64 5.75 7.53
CA LYS A 58 -4.61 6.86 7.66
C LYS A 58 -6.02 6.42 7.26
N LEU A 59 -6.16 5.66 6.18
CA LEU A 59 -7.45 5.11 5.75
C LEU A 59 -8.01 4.12 6.79
N ARG A 60 -7.14 3.30 7.40
CA ARG A 60 -7.50 2.35 8.46
C ARG A 60 -8.00 3.08 9.70
N LYS A 61 -7.32 4.14 10.12
CA LYS A 61 -7.77 5.01 11.24
C LYS A 61 -9.14 5.66 10.97
N ARG A 62 -9.51 5.84 9.70
CA ARG A 62 -10.82 6.34 9.27
C ARG A 62 -11.88 5.24 9.09
N GLY A 63 -11.54 3.97 9.34
CA GLY A 63 -12.45 2.84 9.19
C GLY A 63 -12.77 2.47 7.73
N LEU A 64 -12.05 3.01 6.74
CA LEU A 64 -12.32 2.76 5.32
C LEU A 64 -11.63 1.50 4.79
N VAL A 65 -10.57 1.04 5.46
CA VAL A 65 -9.84 -0.18 5.12
C VAL A 65 -9.50 -0.95 6.38
N THR A 66 -9.31 -2.25 6.25
CA THR A 66 -8.82 -3.12 7.32
C THR A 66 -7.59 -3.90 6.86
N GLU A 67 -6.73 -4.25 7.80
CA GLU A 67 -5.53 -5.05 7.56
C GLU A 67 -5.73 -6.50 7.96
N HIS A 68 -5.12 -7.41 7.22
CA HIS A 68 -5.04 -8.82 7.58
C HIS A 68 -3.68 -9.37 7.18
N TYR A 69 -3.27 -10.42 7.88
CA TYR A 69 -2.01 -11.11 7.62
C TYR A 69 -2.27 -12.29 6.70
N ALA A 70 -1.67 -12.27 5.52
CA ALA A 70 -1.70 -13.38 4.59
C ALA A 70 -0.40 -14.17 4.67
N PRO A 71 -0.44 -15.52 4.71
CA PRO A 71 0.76 -16.31 4.57
C PRO A 71 1.37 -16.13 3.18
N THR A 72 2.69 -16.22 3.10
CA THR A 72 3.44 -16.33 1.85
C THR A 72 4.12 -17.68 1.77
N ASP A 73 4.51 -18.08 0.56
CA ASP A 73 5.19 -19.37 0.30
C ASP A 73 6.46 -19.57 1.14
N ARG A 74 7.06 -18.47 1.64
CA ARG A 74 8.26 -18.49 2.50
C ARG A 74 7.94 -18.52 4.00
N LYS A 75 6.72 -18.92 4.40
CA LYS A 75 6.24 -18.89 5.80
C LYS A 75 6.33 -17.50 6.47
N ARG A 76 6.43 -16.43 5.68
CA ARG A 76 6.38 -15.05 6.19
C ARG A 76 4.96 -14.54 6.08
N LEU A 77 4.51 -13.83 7.10
CA LEU A 77 3.25 -13.09 7.02
C LEU A 77 3.49 -11.79 6.26
N VAL A 78 2.59 -11.46 5.35
CA VAL A 78 2.56 -10.16 4.69
C VAL A 78 1.25 -9.47 5.01
N THR A 79 1.35 -8.21 5.42
CA THR A 79 0.18 -7.36 5.66
C THR A 79 -0.47 -6.99 4.33
N ARG A 80 -1.75 -7.30 4.19
CA ARG A 80 -2.60 -6.88 3.09
C ARG A 80 -3.75 -6.04 3.62
N TYR A 81 -4.18 -5.07 2.84
CA TYR A 81 -5.28 -4.17 3.15
C TYR A 81 -6.42 -4.41 2.18
N ARG A 82 -7.66 -4.39 2.68
CA ARG A 82 -8.88 -4.47 1.88
C ARG A 82 -9.88 -3.41 2.33
N LEU A 83 -10.85 -3.09 1.48
CA LEU A 83 -11.95 -2.19 1.85
C LEU A 83 -12.79 -2.78 2.99
N THR A 84 -13.33 -1.91 3.82
CA THR A 84 -14.44 -2.24 4.73
C THR A 84 -15.76 -1.94 4.03
N LEU A 85 -16.89 -2.31 4.63
CA LEU A 85 -18.21 -1.92 4.14
C LEU A 85 -18.31 -0.39 3.95
N THR A 86 -17.87 0.39 4.94
CA THR A 86 -17.81 1.86 4.85
C THR A 86 -16.89 2.34 3.73
N GLY A 87 -15.79 1.63 3.46
CA GLY A 87 -14.89 1.93 2.34
C GLY A 87 -15.54 1.68 0.98
N GLU A 88 -16.34 0.63 0.85
CA GLU A 88 -17.12 0.33 -0.37
C GLU A 88 -18.26 1.32 -0.58
N GLU A 89 -18.95 1.73 0.49
CA GLU A 89 -19.98 2.76 0.43
C GLU A 89 -19.40 4.12 0.00
N ALA A 90 -18.21 4.47 0.49
CA ALA A 90 -17.52 5.70 0.11
C ALA A 90 -17.03 5.73 -1.36
N LEU A 91 -17.12 4.61 -2.08
CA LEU A 91 -16.84 4.52 -3.51
C LEU A 91 -18.06 4.75 -4.41
N ARG A 92 -19.28 4.61 -3.86
CA ARG A 92 -20.55 4.82 -4.57
C ARG A 92 -20.88 6.31 -4.65
#